data_AF-A0A4R5DJP6-F1
#
_entry.id   AF-A0A4R5DJP6-F1
#
_cell.length_a   1.000
_cell.length_b   1.000
_cell.length_c   1.000
_cell.angle_alpha   90.00
_cell.angle_beta   90.00
_cell.angle_gamma   90.00
#
_symmetry.space_group_name_H-M   'P 1'
#
loop_
_entity.id
_entity.type
_entity.pdbx_description
1 polymer ?
#
loop_
_entity_poly.entity_id
_entity_poly.type
_entity_poly.pdbx_seq_one_letter_code
_entity_poly.pdbx_strand_id
1 'polypeptide(L)'
;MEFVPSAVAVVALLLALWAAWYVRRAVSEAGRSARTMLGVAGREWFGALFRLSHVSRHRYVLRNDGNSTAYGVRVDVGDLVRHEGAAAIDEFPPGRAEKYMLIQPLQLRVTEIRVTWHDRQDRLDAPRSVRLPLELPTDRSPSEL
;
A
#
# COMPACT_ATOMS: atom_id res chain seq x y z
N MET A 1 -19.66 48.29 20.78
CA MET A 1 -18.65 48.07 19.73
C MET A 1 -17.32 48.01 20.47
N GLU A 2 -16.49 46.95 20.53
CA GLU A 2 -16.29 45.80 19.65
C GLU A 2 -15.57 44.67 20.46
N PHE A 3 -16.25 43.57 20.79
CA PHE A 3 -15.61 42.35 21.33
C PHE A 3 -15.35 41.32 20.22
N VAL A 4 -15.10 41.79 19.01
CA VAL A 4 -15.05 40.95 17.80
C VAL A 4 -13.65 40.44 17.41
N PRO A 5 -12.50 41.07 17.76
CA PRO A 5 -11.22 40.58 17.25
C PRO A 5 -10.68 39.32 17.98
N SER A 6 -11.17 39.01 19.19
CA SER A 6 -10.65 37.87 19.97
C SER A 6 -11.14 36.52 19.45
N ALA A 7 -12.41 36.43 19.03
CA ALA A 7 -13.00 35.17 18.56
C ALA A 7 -12.31 34.67 17.29
N VAL A 8 -12.00 35.57 16.36
CA VAL A 8 -11.30 35.22 15.10
C VAL A 8 -9.88 34.72 15.39
N ALA A 9 -9.17 35.37 16.32
CA ALA A 9 -7.83 34.95 16.71
C ALA A 9 -7.83 33.55 17.36
N VAL A 10 -8.81 33.26 18.21
CA VAL A 10 -8.97 31.94 18.85
C VAL A 10 -9.28 30.86 17.81
N VAL A 11 -10.18 31.14 16.85
CA VAL A 11 -10.51 30.21 15.77
C VAL A 11 -9.30 29.95 14.87
N ALA A 12 -8.55 30.99 14.51
CA ALA A 12 -7.32 30.85 13.73
C ALA A 12 -6.27 30.01 14.48
N LEU A 13 -6.12 30.21 15.79
CA LEU A 13 -5.20 29.42 16.62
C LEU A 13 -5.63 27.94 16.68
N LEU A 14 -6.92 27.68 16.83
CA LEU A 14 -7.47 26.31 16.84
C LEU A 14 -7.30 25.63 15.49
N LEU A 15 -7.52 26.34 14.38
CA LEU A 15 -7.27 25.82 13.03
C LEU A 15 -5.78 25.54 12.79
N ALA A 16 -4.89 26.41 13.26
CA ALA A 16 -3.45 26.20 13.16
C ALA A 16 -3.00 24.99 13.99
N LEU A 17 -3.52 24.83 15.21
CA LEU A 17 -3.28 23.66 16.06
C LEU A 17 -3.82 22.38 15.42
N TRP A 18 -5.02 22.43 14.85
CA TRP A 18 -5.65 21.29 14.19
C TRP A 18 -4.88 20.89 12.93
N ALA A 19 -4.47 21.85 12.10
CA ALA A 19 -3.64 21.61 10.93
C ALA A 19 -2.26 21.06 11.31
N ALA A 20 -1.61 21.62 12.32
CA ALA A 20 -0.34 21.11 12.83
C ALA A 20 -0.46 19.69 13.38
N TRP A 21 -1.57 19.38 14.08
CA TRP A 21 -1.86 18.04 14.57
C TRP A 21 -2.17 17.06 13.43
N TYR A 22 -2.95 17.48 12.44
CA TYR A 22 -3.28 16.67 11.27
C TYR A 22 -2.03 16.34 10.44
N VAL A 23 -1.16 17.34 10.19
CA VAL A 23 0.14 17.13 9.53
C VAL A 23 1.01 16.21 10.37
N ARG A 24 1.11 16.40 11.69
CA ARG A 24 1.84 15.47 12.56
C ARG A 24 1.28 14.06 12.53
N ARG A 25 -0.04 13.87 12.43
CA ARG A 25 -0.69 12.56 12.33
C ARG A 25 -0.41 11.89 10.99
N ALA A 26 -0.54 12.62 9.88
CA ALA A 26 -0.17 12.15 8.55
C ALA A 26 1.33 11.79 8.47
N VAL A 27 2.19 12.61 9.09
CA VAL A 27 3.64 12.38 9.12
C VAL A 27 4.04 11.29 10.12
N SER A 28 3.24 10.97 11.15
CA SER A 28 3.54 9.85 12.06
C SER A 28 3.04 8.51 11.54
N GLU A 29 1.98 8.48 10.73
CA GLU A 29 1.64 7.35 9.87
C GLU A 29 2.73 7.12 8.80
N ALA A 30 3.27 8.18 8.19
CA ALA A 30 4.44 8.09 7.30
C ALA A 30 5.77 7.79 8.06
N GLY A 31 5.89 8.23 9.30
CA GLY A 31 7.12 8.24 10.09
C GLY A 31 7.44 6.90 10.76
N ARG A 32 6.42 6.08 11.07
CA ARG A 32 6.63 4.67 11.43
C ARG A 32 7.12 3.87 10.23
N SER A 33 6.61 4.15 9.02
CA SER A 33 7.15 3.55 7.79
C SER A 33 8.57 4.03 7.47
N ALA A 34 8.88 5.30 7.74
CA ALA A 34 10.22 5.85 7.49
C ALA A 34 11.30 5.29 8.43
N ARG A 35 11.01 5.07 9.72
CA ARG A 35 12.00 4.52 10.66
C ARG A 35 12.25 3.02 10.49
N THR A 36 11.27 2.26 10.02
CA THR A 36 11.50 0.87 9.59
C THR A 36 12.28 0.83 8.27
N MET A 37 12.08 1.79 7.37
CA MET A 37 12.87 1.90 6.13
C MET A 37 14.31 2.35 6.36
N LEU A 38 14.59 3.26 7.30
CA LEU A 38 15.95 3.74 7.58
C LEU A 38 16.87 2.67 8.22
N GLY A 39 16.30 1.63 8.84
CA GLY A 39 17.06 0.44 9.26
C GLY A 39 17.40 -0.52 8.09
N VAL A 40 16.69 -0.40 6.96
CA VAL A 40 16.89 -1.23 5.75
C VAL A 40 17.60 -0.46 4.63
N ALA A 41 17.68 0.88 4.74
CA ALA A 41 18.36 1.78 3.81
C ALA A 41 19.89 1.60 3.72
N GLY A 42 20.47 0.63 4.43
CA GLY A 42 21.85 0.17 4.24
C GLY A 42 22.02 -0.92 3.18
N ARG A 43 20.94 -1.39 2.54
CA ARG A 43 20.99 -2.23 1.34
C ARG A 43 20.23 -1.51 0.22
N GLU A 44 20.97 -0.96 -0.74
CA GLU A 44 20.41 -0.55 -2.02
C GLU A 44 19.76 -1.77 -2.67
N TRP A 45 18.44 -1.92 -2.51
CA TRP A 45 17.69 -2.93 -3.25
C TRP A 45 17.56 -2.44 -4.69
N PHE A 46 18.38 -3.02 -5.57
CA PHE A 46 18.26 -2.81 -7.01
C PHE A 46 17.15 -3.70 -7.58
N GLY A 47 16.10 -3.09 -8.12
CA GLY A 47 15.02 -3.79 -8.82
C GLY A 47 13.61 -3.36 -8.43
N ALA A 48 12.62 -4.01 -9.06
CA ALA A 48 11.23 -3.88 -8.66
C ALA A 48 10.99 -4.59 -7.32
N LEU A 49 10.17 -3.97 -6.46
CA LEU A 49 9.80 -4.51 -5.16
C LEU A 49 8.31 -4.34 -4.97
N PHE A 50 7.59 -5.45 -4.92
CA PHE A 50 6.14 -5.42 -4.82
C PHE A 50 5.67 -5.45 -3.37
N ARG A 51 4.66 -4.62 -3.07
CA ARG A 51 3.92 -4.63 -1.81
C ARG A 51 2.43 -4.68 -2.10
N LEU A 52 1.72 -5.54 -1.38
CA LEU A 52 0.27 -5.58 -1.37
C LEU A 52 -0.23 -5.00 -0.05
N SER A 53 -1.10 -3.99 -0.10
CA SER A 53 -1.69 -3.38 1.09
C SER A 53 -3.20 -3.61 1.10
N HIS A 54 -3.74 -4.03 2.25
CA HIS A 54 -5.19 -4.11 2.47
C HIS A 54 -5.74 -2.72 2.77
N VAL A 55 -6.73 -2.27 1.99
CA VAL A 55 -7.32 -0.93 2.14
C VAL A 55 -8.71 -0.99 2.77
N SER A 56 -9.49 -2.00 2.39
CA SER A 56 -10.83 -2.25 2.95
C SER A 56 -11.24 -3.68 2.64
N ARG A 57 -12.32 -4.19 3.26
CA ARG A 57 -12.84 -5.57 3.21
C ARG A 57 -12.27 -6.46 2.08
N HIS A 58 -12.53 -6.11 0.82
CA HIS A 58 -12.07 -6.87 -0.37
C HIS A 58 -11.13 -6.08 -1.28
N ARG A 59 -10.72 -4.86 -0.91
CA ARG A 59 -9.90 -3.98 -1.75
C ARG A 59 -8.45 -4.00 -1.29
N TYR A 60 -7.57 -4.26 -2.25
CA TYR A 60 -6.13 -4.29 -2.08
C TYR A 60 -5.48 -3.33 -3.06
N VAL A 61 -4.30 -2.85 -2.72
CA VAL A 61 -3.48 -2.04 -3.62
C VAL A 61 -2.13 -2.71 -3.77
N LEU A 62 -1.80 -3.10 -5.00
CA LEU A 62 -0.48 -3.58 -5.37
C LEU A 62 0.38 -2.39 -5.78
N ARG A 63 1.57 -2.26 -5.19
CA ARG A 63 2.51 -1.17 -5.47
C ARG A 63 3.88 -1.74 -5.81
N ASN A 64 4.60 -1.05 -6.68
CA ASN A 64 6.03 -1.25 -6.87
C ASN A 64 6.76 -0.17 -6.06
N ASP A 65 7.19 -0.53 -4.86
CA ASP A 65 7.98 0.32 -3.96
C ASP A 65 9.50 0.22 -4.27
N GLY A 66 9.88 -0.53 -5.31
CA GLY A 66 11.25 -0.65 -5.79
C GLY A 66 11.71 0.57 -6.59
N ASN A 67 12.93 0.51 -7.11
CA ASN A 67 13.54 1.59 -7.89
C ASN A 67 13.61 1.32 -9.40
N SER A 68 13.13 0.15 -9.85
CA SER A 68 13.10 -0.23 -11.27
C SER A 68 11.70 -0.61 -11.75
N THR A 69 11.45 -0.40 -13.04
CA THR A 69 10.24 -0.86 -13.73
C THR A 69 10.23 -2.38 -13.81
N ALA A 70 9.09 -2.98 -13.50
CA ALA A 70 8.83 -4.39 -13.75
C ALA A 70 8.08 -4.57 -15.07
N TYR A 71 8.45 -5.57 -15.85
CA TYR A 71 7.89 -5.86 -17.17
C TYR A 71 7.14 -7.18 -17.18
N GLY A 72 6.07 -7.25 -17.97
CA GLY A 72 5.25 -8.47 -18.12
C GLY A 72 4.74 -9.00 -16.78
N VAL A 73 4.32 -8.11 -15.89
CA VAL A 73 3.87 -8.44 -14.54
C VAL A 73 2.61 -9.30 -14.62
N ARG A 74 2.64 -10.46 -13.98
CA ARG A 74 1.50 -11.37 -13.85
C ARG A 74 1.12 -11.50 -12.38
N VAL A 75 -0.16 -11.32 -12.10
CA VAL A 75 -0.74 -11.45 -10.76
C VAL A 75 -1.62 -12.68 -10.73
N ASP A 76 -1.12 -13.71 -10.06
CA ASP A 76 -1.82 -14.95 -9.77
C ASP A 76 -2.44 -14.87 -8.38
N VAL A 77 -3.77 -14.91 -8.36
CA VAL A 77 -4.58 -14.77 -7.14
C VAL A 77 -5.01 -16.13 -6.57
N GLY A 78 -4.55 -17.25 -7.16
CA GLY A 78 -5.00 -18.59 -6.80
C GLY A 78 -6.52 -18.74 -6.99
N ASP A 79 -7.18 -19.32 -5.99
CA ASP A 79 -8.62 -19.59 -6.00
C ASP A 79 -9.49 -18.38 -5.60
N LEU A 80 -8.90 -17.18 -5.48
CA LEU A 80 -9.67 -15.96 -5.22
C LEU A 80 -10.46 -15.52 -6.44
N VAL A 81 -11.64 -14.96 -6.19
CA VAL A 81 -12.41 -14.28 -7.24
C VAL A 81 -11.86 -12.85 -7.39
N ARG A 82 -11.17 -12.58 -8.49
CA ARG A 82 -10.74 -11.23 -8.88
C ARG A 82 -11.86 -10.52 -9.64
N HIS A 83 -12.48 -9.54 -8.99
CA HIS A 83 -13.55 -8.72 -9.59
C HIS A 83 -13.00 -7.45 -10.27
N GLU A 84 -11.96 -6.84 -9.70
CA GLU A 84 -11.27 -5.67 -10.26
C GLU A 84 -9.75 -5.91 -10.26
N GLY A 85 -9.04 -5.24 -11.17
CA GLY A 85 -7.58 -5.26 -11.30
C GLY A 85 -7.08 -6.19 -12.42
N ALA A 86 -5.96 -5.81 -13.05
CA ALA A 86 -5.43 -6.54 -14.19
C ALA A 86 -4.71 -7.86 -13.80
N ALA A 87 -4.87 -8.90 -14.62
CA ALA A 87 -4.12 -10.16 -14.47
C ALA A 87 -2.67 -10.04 -14.93
N ALA A 88 -2.49 -9.28 -16.00
CA ALA A 88 -1.25 -9.08 -16.69
C ALA A 88 -1.10 -7.58 -16.97
N ILE A 89 0.08 -7.04 -16.70
CA ILE A 89 0.42 -5.64 -16.88
C ILE A 89 1.77 -5.60 -17.59
N ASP A 90 1.82 -4.98 -18.76
CA ASP A 90 3.05 -4.97 -19.57
C ASP A 90 4.18 -4.21 -18.90
N GLU A 91 3.88 -3.08 -18.28
CA GLU A 91 4.86 -2.21 -17.60
C GLU A 91 4.32 -1.70 -16.26
N PHE A 92 5.10 -1.90 -15.21
CA PHE A 92 4.78 -1.50 -13.85
C PHE A 92 5.92 -0.66 -13.25
N PRO A 93 5.99 0.64 -13.57
CA PRO A 93 7.07 1.52 -13.13
C PRO A 93 7.11 1.71 -11.61
N PRO A 94 8.25 2.17 -11.06
CA PRO A 94 8.38 2.56 -9.66
C PRO A 94 7.28 3.53 -9.23
N GLY A 95 6.72 3.31 -8.04
CA GLY A 95 5.67 4.14 -7.48
C GLY A 95 4.27 3.91 -8.08
N ARG A 96 4.13 3.15 -9.18
CA ARG A 96 2.82 2.78 -9.71
C ARG A 96 2.04 1.97 -8.68
N ALA A 97 0.74 2.19 -8.66
CA ALA A 97 -0.21 1.47 -7.83
C ALA A 97 -1.37 0.95 -8.68
N GLU A 98 -1.77 -0.29 -8.45
CA GLU A 98 -2.90 -0.95 -9.09
C GLU A 98 -3.88 -1.40 -8.02
N LYS A 99 -5.17 -1.10 -8.21
CA LYS A 99 -6.23 -1.46 -7.27
C LYS A 99 -6.82 -2.81 -7.67
N TYR A 100 -6.99 -3.67 -6.68
CA TYR A 100 -7.59 -4.99 -6.83
C TYR A 100 -8.81 -5.13 -5.94
N MET A 101 -9.84 -5.82 -6.43
CA MET A 101 -10.95 -6.31 -5.62
C MET A 101 -10.91 -7.84 -5.62
N LEU A 102 -10.49 -8.42 -4.50
CA LEU A 102 -10.29 -9.85 -4.32
C LEU A 102 -11.26 -10.39 -3.27
N ILE A 103 -12.09 -11.36 -3.66
CA ILE A 103 -13.11 -11.97 -2.82
C ILE A 103 -12.69 -13.40 -2.48
N GLN A 104 -12.74 -13.73 -1.18
CA GLN A 104 -12.51 -15.09 -0.69
C GLN A 104 -13.69 -16.00 -1.03
N PRO A 105 -13.45 -17.17 -1.64
CA PRO A 105 -14.49 -18.19 -1.78
C PRO A 105 -14.86 -18.79 -0.41
N LEU A 106 -16.07 -19.34 -0.29
CA LEU A 106 -16.56 -19.87 0.99
C LEU A 106 -15.86 -21.15 1.44
N GLN A 107 -15.35 -21.96 0.50
CA GLN A 107 -14.82 -23.30 0.78
C GLN A 107 -13.31 -23.34 0.96
N LEU A 108 -12.58 -22.33 0.49
CA LEU A 108 -11.12 -22.31 0.43
C LEU A 108 -10.60 -20.99 0.98
N ARG A 109 -9.54 -21.05 1.77
CA ARG A 109 -8.92 -19.86 2.35
C ARG A 109 -7.58 -19.63 1.68
N VAL A 110 -7.50 -18.63 0.82
CA VAL A 110 -6.24 -18.21 0.19
C VAL A 110 -5.56 -17.19 1.10
N THR A 111 -4.29 -17.39 1.43
CA THR A 111 -3.55 -16.51 2.37
C THR A 111 -2.53 -15.61 1.68
N GLU A 112 -2.20 -15.88 0.43
CA GLU A 112 -1.21 -15.13 -0.35
C GLU A 112 -1.57 -15.11 -1.84
N ILE A 113 -1.10 -14.09 -2.54
CA ILE A 113 -1.09 -14.03 -4.01
C ILE A 113 0.36 -14.10 -4.50
N ARG A 114 0.56 -14.50 -5.75
CA ARG A 114 1.88 -14.51 -6.38
C ARG A 114 1.97 -13.45 -7.46
N VAL A 115 3.03 -12.67 -7.43
CA VAL A 115 3.36 -11.71 -8.48
C VAL A 115 4.64 -12.17 -9.16
N THR A 116 4.61 -12.29 -10.49
CA THR A 116 5.73 -12.71 -11.32
C THR A 116 6.05 -11.63 -12.34
N TRP A 117 7.32 -11.33 -12.60
CA TRP A 117 7.74 -10.27 -13.52
C TRP A 117 9.13 -10.51 -14.11
N HIS A 118 9.51 -9.65 -15.06
CA HIS A 118 10.83 -9.55 -15.66
C HIS A 118 11.45 -8.19 -15.33
N ASP A 119 12.77 -8.14 -15.16
CA ASP A 119 13.48 -6.87 -14.97
C ASP A 119 13.77 -6.17 -16.32
N ARG A 120 13.76 -6.92 -17.42
CA ARG A 120 13.99 -6.41 -18.78
C ARG A 120 12.71 -6.35 -19.61
N GLN A 121 12.61 -5.34 -20.46
CA GLN A 121 11.45 -5.13 -21.33
C GLN A 121 11.29 -6.22 -22.40
N ASP A 122 12.40 -6.80 -22.86
CA ASP A 122 12.42 -7.93 -23.81
C ASP A 122 11.96 -9.26 -23.20
N ARG A 123 11.87 -9.34 -21.85
CA ARG A 123 11.44 -10.51 -21.08
C ARG A 123 12.29 -11.76 -21.34
N LEU A 124 13.54 -11.58 -21.76
CA LEU A 124 14.48 -12.67 -22.02
C LEU A 124 15.22 -13.12 -20.76
N ASP A 125 15.13 -12.35 -19.68
CA ASP A 125 15.64 -12.71 -18.37
C ASP A 125 14.76 -13.77 -17.68
N ALA A 126 15.34 -14.46 -16.70
CA ALA A 126 14.59 -15.41 -15.88
C ALA A 126 13.50 -14.66 -15.09
N PRO A 127 12.24 -15.16 -15.11
CA PRO A 127 11.15 -14.51 -14.39
C PRO A 127 11.42 -14.51 -12.88
N ARG A 128 11.26 -13.34 -12.27
CA ARG A 128 11.25 -13.17 -10.82
C ARG A 128 9.85 -13.37 -10.28
N SER A 129 9.74 -13.84 -9.04
CA SER A 129 8.44 -13.97 -8.38
C SER A 129 8.52 -13.65 -6.90
N VAL A 130 7.41 -13.16 -6.36
CA VAL A 130 7.23 -12.90 -4.94
C VAL A 130 5.84 -13.34 -4.50
N ARG A 131 5.74 -13.84 -3.28
CA ARG A 131 4.48 -14.17 -2.62
C ARG A 131 4.12 -13.01 -1.69
N LEU A 132 2.92 -12.48 -1.87
CA LEU A 132 2.43 -11.34 -1.10
C LEU A 132 1.28 -11.82 -0.21
N PRO A 133 1.41 -11.71 1.12
CA PRO A 133 0.36 -12.12 2.02
C PRO A 133 -0.87 -11.23 1.83
N LEU A 134 -2.04 -11.84 1.89
CA LEU A 134 -3.30 -11.13 2.05
C LEU A 134 -3.43 -10.83 3.53
N GLU A 135 -3.08 -9.60 3.93
CA GLU A 135 -3.28 -9.15 5.30
C GLU A 135 -4.74 -9.41 5.69
N LEU A 136 -4.93 -10.35 6.62
CA LEU A 136 -6.23 -10.58 7.20
C LEU A 136 -6.59 -9.33 7.99
N PRO A 137 -7.86 -8.86 7.98
CA PRO A 137 -8.30 -7.91 8.97
C PRO A 137 -7.94 -8.52 10.33
N THR A 138 -6.98 -7.92 11.01
CA THR A 138 -6.69 -8.27 12.39
C THR A 138 -7.99 -7.99 13.12
N ASP A 139 -8.61 -9.04 13.63
CA ASP A 139 -9.69 -8.94 14.59
C ASP A 139 -9.08 -8.29 15.83
N ARG A 140 -8.89 -6.97 15.80
CA ARG A 140 -8.82 -6.18 17.01
C ARG A 140 -10.25 -6.19 17.52
N SER A 141 -10.59 -7.25 18.25
CA SER A 141 -11.69 -7.20 19.20
C SER A 141 -11.59 -5.86 19.93
N PRO A 142 -12.66 -5.04 19.95
CA PRO A 142 -12.73 -4.00 20.95
C PRO A 142 -12.69 -4.75 22.29
N SER A 143 -11.56 -4.65 22.98
CA SER A 143 -11.49 -5.06 24.37
C SER A 143 -12.56 -4.26 25.10
N GLU A 144 -13.57 -4.99 25.57
CA GLU A 144 -14.56 -4.50 26.52
C GLU A 144 -13.82 -3.82 27.68
N LEU A 145 -14.10 -2.53 27.89
CA LEU A 145 -14.08 -1.84 29.18
C LEU A 145 -15.12 -0.72 29.14
#